data_AF-A0A380SWV3-F1
#
_entry.id   AF-A0A380SWV3-F1
#
_cell.length_a   1.000
_cell.length_b   1.000
_cell.length_c   1.000
_cell.angle_alpha   90.00
_cell.angle_beta   90.00
_cell.angle_gamma   90.00
#
_symmetry.space_group_name_H-M   'P 1'
#
loop_
_entity.id
_entity.type
_entity.pdbx_description
1 polymer ?
#
loop_
_entity_poly.entity_id
_entity_poly.type
_entity_poly.pdbx_seq_one_letter_code
_entity_poly.pdbx_strand_id
1 'polypeptide(L)'
;MDLYGGYQKPRVFGPRGDVHTSVHIDCFCHDITDDWNLSAQWEETAYGHPFSKRIIGNALLGYLLCQGWGNNPDAFTRLLEHCQAFSHSADADDYLDTPLQDALINEVLRFQGWQFVLPSSPALLVLDTRTRRWRSESNFNKPSGLLDWEALSELQQALLDHPSAIIVSPAPIFGVKLIESVQRVFSWLGYPLLVDAENWMAHRGAAQVILNIFRHSRTPGHYVILSGDVHYSFVYEVLIRHRQRAPHLWQITSSGIKNQFPKRLLDTFDRLNRWLYSPRSPLNWFTKRRQMQVIPRTPAHSKAGERLWNSAGLGQVFFNEQGQPARIFQLNADGSEATEFPPRQADCKEV
;
A
#
# COMPACT_ATOMS: atom_id res chain seq x y z
N MET A 1 45.65 -22.31 -8.88
CA MET A 1 45.41 -21.43 -10.05
C MET A 1 44.16 -20.68 -9.68
N ASP A 2 44.35 -19.54 -9.04
CA ASP A 2 43.40 -19.08 -8.03
C ASP A 2 42.47 -18.03 -8.62
N LEU A 3 41.17 -18.34 -8.59
CA LEU A 3 40.08 -17.45 -9.02
C LEU A 3 39.20 -17.04 -7.84
N TYR A 4 39.85 -16.66 -6.73
CA TYR A 4 39.23 -15.90 -5.64
C TYR A 4 39.81 -14.48 -5.64
N GLY A 5 39.22 -13.60 -6.46
CA GLY A 5 39.62 -12.21 -6.53
C GLY A 5 38.47 -11.30 -6.95
N GLY A 6 38.05 -10.40 -6.04
CA GLY A 6 37.32 -9.19 -6.46
C GLY A 6 35.92 -8.91 -5.91
N TYR A 7 35.52 -9.38 -4.72
CA TYR A 7 34.46 -8.69 -3.97
C TYR A 7 35.06 -7.76 -2.91
N GLN A 8 35.31 -6.50 -3.29
CA GLN A 8 35.66 -5.45 -2.34
C GLN A 8 34.39 -5.00 -1.60
N LYS A 9 34.44 -4.97 -0.27
CA LYS A 9 33.40 -4.32 0.55
C LYS A 9 33.21 -2.87 0.07
N PRO A 10 31.97 -2.34 -0.04
CA PRO A 10 31.77 -0.94 -0.34
C PRO A 10 32.43 -0.08 0.74
N ARG A 11 33.40 0.75 0.32
CA ARG A 11 34.03 1.73 1.21
C ARG A 11 33.01 2.84 1.50
N VAL A 12 32.77 3.10 2.78
CA VAL A 12 32.07 4.31 3.22
C VAL A 12 32.96 5.51 2.88
N PHE A 13 32.62 6.22 1.81
CA PHE A 13 33.21 7.50 1.46
C PHE A 13 32.27 8.64 1.86
N GLY A 14 32.78 9.52 2.73
CA GLY A 14 32.16 10.80 3.06
C GLY A 14 32.33 11.86 1.96
N PRO A 15 31.84 13.08 2.19
CA PRO A 15 30.67 13.55 1.46
C PRO A 15 31.01 14.37 0.22
N ARG A 16 30.57 13.89 -0.94
CA ARG A 16 30.23 14.71 -2.12
C ARG A 16 28.89 14.23 -2.65
N GLY A 17 28.10 15.17 -3.20
CA GLY A 17 26.68 14.95 -3.48
C GLY A 17 26.42 14.09 -4.70
N ASP A 18 26.52 12.77 -4.55
CA ASP A 18 25.90 11.82 -5.46
C ASP A 18 24.42 11.67 -5.09
N VAL A 19 23.53 12.16 -5.96
CA VAL A 19 22.08 11.93 -5.82
C VAL A 19 21.81 10.48 -6.22
N HIS A 20 21.91 9.58 -5.25
CA HIS A 20 21.50 8.19 -5.40
C HIS A 20 19.99 8.11 -5.56
N THR A 21 19.51 8.12 -6.81
CA THR A 21 18.13 7.80 -7.17
C THR A 21 17.89 6.31 -7.03
N SER A 22 17.66 5.84 -5.81
CA SER A 22 17.28 4.45 -5.54
C SER A 22 15.79 4.24 -5.86
N VAL A 23 15.51 3.59 -6.99
CA VAL A 23 14.16 3.18 -7.37
C VAL A 23 13.82 1.88 -6.62
N HIS A 24 12.79 1.91 -5.79
CA HIS A 24 12.24 0.75 -5.13
C HIS A 24 10.83 0.52 -5.67
N ILE A 25 10.50 -0.73 -5.99
CA ILE A 25 9.22 -1.08 -6.61
C ILE A 25 8.51 -2.03 -5.66
N ASP A 26 7.38 -1.56 -5.13
CA ASP A 26 6.47 -2.39 -4.33
C ASP A 26 5.68 -3.34 -5.25
N CYS A 27 5.25 -4.48 -4.71
CA CYS A 27 4.52 -5.51 -5.46
C CYS A 27 3.09 -5.04 -5.76
N PHE A 28 2.91 -4.24 -6.82
CA PHE A 28 1.60 -3.78 -7.22
C PHE A 28 0.74 -4.91 -7.79
N CYS A 29 -0.40 -5.13 -7.15
CA CYS A 29 -1.73 -5.44 -7.72
C CYS A 29 -1.78 -6.13 -9.11
N HIS A 30 -1.32 -5.44 -10.17
CA HIS A 30 -1.49 -5.85 -11.56
C HIS A 30 -0.56 -6.96 -12.07
N ASP A 31 0.53 -7.31 -11.38
CA ASP A 31 1.44 -8.39 -11.85
C ASP A 31 0.83 -9.81 -11.67
N ILE A 32 -0.24 -9.93 -10.86
CA ILE A 32 -0.95 -11.21 -10.63
C ILE A 32 -2.46 -11.03 -10.89
N THR A 33 -3.15 -10.24 -10.06
CA THR A 33 -4.54 -9.79 -10.27
C THR A 33 -4.98 -8.85 -9.14
N ASP A 34 -5.79 -7.85 -9.49
CA ASP A 34 -6.36 -6.88 -8.56
C ASP A 34 -7.14 -7.53 -7.38
N ASP A 35 -7.72 -8.72 -7.57
CA ASP A 35 -8.46 -9.48 -6.54
C ASP A 35 -7.59 -10.47 -5.73
N TRP A 36 -6.26 -10.42 -5.86
CA TRP A 36 -5.38 -11.44 -5.27
C TRP A 36 -5.52 -11.50 -3.74
N ASN A 37 -5.80 -12.72 -3.24
CA ASN A 37 -6.08 -13.03 -1.83
C ASN A 37 -7.23 -12.19 -1.21
N LEU A 38 -8.25 -11.82 -1.99
CA LEU A 38 -9.36 -11.00 -1.49
C LEU A 38 -10.24 -11.70 -0.44
N SER A 39 -10.36 -13.02 -0.47
CA SER A 39 -11.08 -13.82 0.52
C SER A 39 -10.48 -15.22 0.63
N ALA A 40 -10.75 -15.91 1.75
CA ALA A 40 -10.30 -17.29 1.92
C ALA A 40 -10.92 -18.24 0.88
N GLN A 41 -12.14 -17.95 0.40
CA GLN A 41 -12.78 -18.68 -0.69
C GLN A 41 -12.04 -18.49 -2.04
N TRP A 42 -11.55 -17.27 -2.31
CA TRP A 42 -10.74 -17.00 -3.50
C TRP A 42 -9.44 -17.81 -3.43
N GLU A 43 -8.77 -17.81 -2.27
CA GLU A 43 -7.54 -18.58 -2.05
C GLU A 43 -7.75 -20.09 -2.24
N GLU A 44 -8.81 -20.67 -1.67
CA GLU A 44 -9.15 -22.08 -1.85
C GLU A 44 -9.40 -22.43 -3.32
N THR A 45 -10.13 -21.57 -4.04
CA THR A 45 -10.45 -21.77 -5.47
C THR A 45 -9.20 -21.65 -6.35
N ALA A 46 -8.36 -20.64 -6.10
CA ALA A 46 -7.18 -20.35 -6.91
C ALA A 46 -6.01 -21.32 -6.63
N TYR A 47 -5.73 -21.63 -5.35
CA TYR A 47 -4.63 -22.53 -4.97
C TYR A 47 -5.03 -24.00 -4.97
N GLY A 48 -6.32 -24.32 -4.90
CA GLY A 48 -6.84 -25.68 -5.04
C GLY A 48 -6.76 -26.22 -6.48
N HIS A 49 -6.73 -25.34 -7.49
CA HIS A 49 -6.62 -25.73 -8.89
C HIS A 49 -5.16 -25.68 -9.39
N PRO A 50 -4.54 -26.81 -9.80
CA PRO A 50 -3.10 -26.86 -10.12
C PRO A 50 -2.64 -25.85 -11.19
N PHE A 51 -3.45 -25.65 -12.24
CA PHE A 51 -3.15 -24.69 -13.31
C PHE A 51 -3.10 -23.24 -12.80
N SER A 52 -4.11 -22.83 -12.03
CA SER A 52 -4.23 -21.48 -11.48
C SER A 52 -3.12 -21.21 -10.46
N LYS A 53 -2.83 -22.19 -9.60
CA LYS A 53 -1.69 -22.18 -8.68
C LYS A 53 -0.36 -21.99 -9.40
N ARG A 54 -0.14 -22.68 -10.54
CA ARG A 54 1.09 -22.52 -11.32
C ARG A 54 1.21 -21.14 -11.97
N ILE A 55 0.12 -20.56 -12.45
CA ILE A 55 0.12 -19.18 -12.98
C ILE A 55 0.56 -18.20 -11.89
N ILE A 56 -0.06 -18.25 -10.71
CA ILE A 56 0.26 -17.33 -9.60
C ILE A 56 1.69 -17.57 -9.10
N GLY A 57 2.11 -18.83 -8.95
CA GLY A 57 3.47 -19.20 -8.55
C GLY A 57 4.54 -18.68 -9.52
N ASN A 58 4.35 -18.87 -10.83
CA ASN A 58 5.28 -18.38 -11.84
C ASN A 58 5.32 -16.84 -11.89
N ALA A 59 4.19 -16.16 -11.70
CA ALA A 59 4.16 -14.71 -11.60
C ALA A 59 4.93 -14.20 -10.37
N LEU A 60 4.81 -14.85 -9.21
CA LEU A 60 5.61 -14.55 -8.01
C LEU A 60 7.10 -14.80 -8.20
N LEU A 61 7.48 -15.87 -8.91
CA LEU A 61 8.90 -16.11 -9.24
C LEU A 61 9.43 -15.04 -10.21
N GLY A 62 8.62 -14.59 -11.16
CA GLY A 62 8.93 -13.43 -12.02
C GLY A 62 9.14 -12.15 -11.21
N TYR A 63 8.22 -11.83 -10.29
CA TYR A 63 8.38 -10.69 -9.38
C TYR A 63 9.63 -10.82 -8.49
N LEU A 64 9.87 -11.99 -7.90
CA LEU A 64 11.06 -12.27 -7.08
C LEU A 64 12.35 -11.98 -7.84
N LEU A 65 12.52 -12.55 -9.03
CA LEU A 65 13.75 -12.46 -9.80
C LEU A 65 13.98 -11.05 -10.39
N CYS A 66 12.92 -10.36 -10.78
CA CYS A 66 13.01 -9.07 -11.48
C CYS A 66 12.91 -7.83 -10.56
N GLN A 67 12.30 -7.95 -9.38
CA GLN A 67 11.97 -6.82 -8.51
C GLN A 67 12.25 -7.14 -7.02
N GLY A 68 11.62 -8.19 -6.48
CA GLY A 68 11.66 -8.52 -5.05
C GLY A 68 13.06 -8.72 -4.49
N TRP A 69 13.92 -9.46 -5.21
CA TRP A 69 15.32 -9.69 -4.81
C TRP A 69 16.10 -8.37 -4.64
N GLY A 70 15.87 -7.39 -5.51
CA GLY A 70 16.53 -6.09 -5.43
C GLY A 70 16.12 -5.24 -4.22
N ASN A 71 14.91 -5.44 -3.70
CA ASN A 71 14.41 -4.71 -2.53
C ASN A 71 15.00 -5.20 -1.20
N ASN A 72 15.26 -6.51 -1.05
CA ASN A 72 15.79 -7.10 0.19
C ASN A 72 16.60 -8.39 -0.05
N PRO A 73 17.86 -8.30 -0.52
CA PRO A 73 18.64 -9.47 -0.96
C PRO A 73 18.76 -10.61 0.05
N ASP A 74 18.93 -10.28 1.34
CA ASP A 74 19.16 -11.25 2.41
C ASP A 74 17.94 -12.14 2.68
N ALA A 75 16.73 -11.63 2.43
CA ALA A 75 15.49 -12.39 2.67
C ALA A 75 15.25 -13.51 1.63
N PHE A 76 15.84 -13.42 0.44
CA PHE A 76 15.55 -14.32 -0.67
C PHE A 76 16.59 -15.43 -0.88
N THR A 77 17.70 -15.47 -0.13
CA THR A 77 18.84 -16.40 -0.36
C THR A 77 18.40 -17.84 -0.67
N ARG A 78 17.57 -18.43 0.19
CA ARG A 78 17.06 -19.81 0.04
C ARG A 78 16.17 -20.00 -1.19
N LEU A 79 15.30 -19.03 -1.49
CA LEU A 79 14.44 -19.10 -2.69
C LEU A 79 15.28 -18.99 -3.97
N LEU A 80 16.35 -18.19 -3.95
CA LEU A 80 17.28 -18.06 -5.08
C LEU A 80 18.09 -19.35 -5.31
N GLU A 81 18.53 -20.02 -4.26
CA GLU A 81 19.15 -21.36 -4.35
C GLU A 81 18.20 -22.36 -5.02
N HIS A 82 16.92 -22.36 -4.66
CA HIS A 82 15.92 -23.22 -5.29
C HIS A 82 15.55 -22.79 -6.73
N CYS A 83 15.51 -21.49 -7.03
CA CYS A 83 15.39 -20.99 -8.41
C CYS A 83 16.58 -21.43 -9.29
N GLN A 84 17.81 -21.41 -8.75
CA GLN A 84 19.00 -21.89 -9.44
C GLN A 84 18.93 -23.40 -9.70
N ALA A 85 18.59 -24.18 -8.66
CA ALA A 85 18.39 -25.63 -8.79
C ALA A 85 17.32 -25.97 -9.84
N PHE A 86 16.21 -25.22 -9.87
CA PHE A 86 15.18 -25.33 -10.90
C PHE A 86 15.72 -25.01 -12.30
N SER A 87 16.43 -23.89 -12.47
CA SER A 87 17.00 -23.52 -13.79
C SER A 87 18.06 -24.50 -14.32
N HIS A 88 18.71 -25.25 -13.43
CA HIS A 88 19.69 -26.28 -13.78
C HIS A 88 19.06 -27.68 -13.95
N SER A 89 17.75 -27.81 -13.77
CA SER A 89 17.02 -29.09 -13.88
C SER A 89 16.53 -29.41 -15.30
N ALA A 90 16.95 -28.63 -16.30
CA ALA A 90 16.58 -28.87 -17.69
C ALA A 90 17.09 -30.24 -18.16
N ASP A 91 16.21 -31.04 -18.77
CA ASP A 91 16.56 -32.33 -19.34
C ASP A 91 17.21 -32.20 -20.74
N ALA A 92 17.44 -33.34 -21.40
CA ALA A 92 18.09 -33.37 -22.71
C ALA A 92 17.23 -32.76 -23.85
N ASP A 93 15.94 -32.53 -23.62
CA ASP A 93 14.99 -31.91 -24.56
C ASP A 93 14.63 -30.47 -24.12
N ASP A 94 15.45 -29.85 -23.25
CA ASP A 94 15.29 -28.52 -22.65
C ASP A 94 14.02 -28.34 -21.77
N TYR A 95 13.39 -29.42 -21.31
CA TYR A 95 12.25 -29.35 -20.38
C TYR A 95 12.70 -29.25 -18.92
N LEU A 96 12.12 -28.31 -18.17
CA LEU A 96 12.39 -28.11 -16.74
C LEU A 96 11.65 -29.14 -15.87
N ASP A 97 12.27 -29.57 -14.77
CA ASP A 97 11.70 -30.55 -13.83
C ASP A 97 10.40 -30.03 -13.20
N THR A 98 9.29 -30.68 -13.56
CA THR A 98 7.95 -30.28 -13.14
C THR A 98 7.69 -30.50 -11.64
N PRO A 99 8.02 -31.65 -11.02
CA PRO A 99 8.06 -31.79 -9.56
C PRO A 99 8.86 -30.71 -8.82
N LEU A 100 10.03 -30.33 -9.33
CA LEU A 100 10.87 -29.28 -8.74
C LEU A 100 10.21 -27.90 -8.88
N GLN A 101 9.60 -27.60 -10.04
CA GLN A 101 8.78 -26.40 -10.24
C GLN A 101 7.64 -26.33 -9.21
N ASP A 102 6.88 -27.42 -9.04
CA ASP A 102 5.77 -27.47 -8.09
C ASP A 102 6.25 -27.28 -6.64
N ALA A 103 7.42 -27.83 -6.28
CA ALA A 103 8.03 -27.63 -4.96
C ALA A 103 8.41 -26.15 -4.72
N LEU A 104 9.10 -25.52 -5.70
CA LEU A 104 9.47 -24.10 -5.65
C LEU A 104 8.24 -23.19 -5.57
N ILE A 105 7.18 -23.50 -6.34
CA ILE A 105 5.90 -22.78 -6.30
C ILE A 105 5.21 -22.93 -4.93
N ASN A 106 5.26 -24.11 -4.32
CA ASN A 106 4.72 -24.30 -2.96
C ASN A 106 5.48 -23.47 -1.91
N GLU A 107 6.78 -23.21 -2.11
CA GLU A 107 7.59 -22.42 -1.19
C GLU A 107 7.39 -20.92 -1.38
N VAL A 108 7.41 -20.41 -2.62
CA VAL A 108 7.18 -18.98 -2.90
C VAL A 108 5.77 -18.53 -2.52
N LEU A 109 4.76 -19.40 -2.64
CA LEU A 109 3.39 -19.14 -2.17
C LEU A 109 3.25 -19.09 -0.63
N ARG A 110 4.24 -19.60 0.11
CA ARG A 110 4.28 -19.57 1.58
C ARG A 110 5.24 -18.52 2.13
N PHE A 111 6.03 -17.90 1.27
CA PHE A 111 7.01 -16.89 1.67
C PHE A 111 6.31 -15.58 2.03
N GLN A 112 6.70 -15.00 3.17
CA GLN A 112 6.10 -13.78 3.75
C GLN A 112 7.10 -12.62 3.89
N GLY A 113 8.35 -12.79 3.43
CA GLY A 113 9.42 -11.78 3.54
C GLY A 113 9.37 -10.69 2.47
N TRP A 114 8.19 -10.41 1.89
CA TRP A 114 8.02 -9.42 0.82
C TRP A 114 8.04 -7.97 1.32
N GLN A 115 7.63 -7.77 2.57
CA GLN A 115 7.76 -6.50 3.29
C GLN A 115 9.23 -6.20 3.63
N PHE A 116 9.61 -4.92 3.57
CA PHE A 116 10.97 -4.48 3.89
C PHE A 116 11.00 -3.08 4.48
N VAL A 117 12.12 -2.75 5.14
CA VAL A 117 12.36 -1.43 5.73
C VAL A 117 13.64 -0.87 5.15
N LEU A 118 13.55 0.31 4.54
CA LEU A 118 14.71 1.08 4.12
C LEU A 118 15.19 1.93 5.31
N PRO A 119 16.48 1.85 5.71
CA PRO A 119 17.03 2.60 6.82
C PRO A 119 17.32 4.08 6.45
N SER A 120 16.32 4.76 5.90
CA SER A 120 16.32 6.19 5.60
C SER A 120 15.90 7.02 6.83
N SER A 121 16.02 8.35 6.72
CA SER A 121 15.47 9.30 7.69
C SER A 121 14.56 10.30 6.95
N PRO A 122 13.22 10.24 7.12
CA PRO A 122 12.45 9.27 7.91
C PRO A 122 12.60 7.83 7.41
N ALA A 123 12.34 6.85 8.29
CA ALA A 123 12.34 5.43 7.90
C ALA A 123 11.21 5.15 6.90
N LEU A 124 11.47 4.36 5.87
CA LEU A 124 10.48 3.98 4.86
C LEU A 124 10.19 2.48 4.99
N LEU A 125 8.96 2.15 5.36
CA LEU A 125 8.47 0.79 5.55
C LEU A 125 7.54 0.44 4.39
N VAL A 126 7.82 -0.65 3.68
CA VAL A 126 6.96 -1.17 2.59
C VAL A 126 6.19 -2.38 3.11
N LEU A 127 4.86 -2.33 3.03
CA LEU A 127 3.96 -3.33 3.61
C LEU A 127 3.50 -4.35 2.57
N ASP A 128 3.65 -5.64 2.89
CA ASP A 128 2.96 -6.70 2.15
C ASP A 128 1.51 -6.84 2.64
N THR A 129 0.60 -6.11 2.00
CA THR A 129 -0.84 -6.22 2.25
C THR A 129 -1.53 -7.26 1.36
N ARG A 130 -0.79 -8.15 0.69
CA ARG A 130 -1.33 -9.12 -0.28
C ARG A 130 -1.11 -10.57 0.14
N THR A 131 0.07 -10.98 0.61
CA THR A 131 0.30 -12.37 1.09
C THR A 131 -0.01 -12.56 2.56
N ARG A 132 0.22 -11.54 3.40
CA ARG A 132 0.02 -11.58 4.87
C ARG A 132 -1.37 -11.11 5.31
N ARG A 133 -2.38 -11.40 4.49
CA ARG A 133 -3.77 -11.02 4.76
C ARG A 133 -4.40 -11.88 5.87
N TRP A 134 -5.13 -11.23 6.76
CA TRP A 134 -5.93 -11.91 7.79
C TRP A 134 -7.14 -12.62 7.17
N ARG A 135 -7.27 -13.92 7.40
CA ARG A 135 -8.36 -14.76 6.86
C ARG A 135 -9.53 -14.88 7.84
N SER A 136 -10.75 -14.89 7.30
CA SER A 136 -11.97 -15.07 8.10
C SER A 136 -12.31 -16.54 8.32
N GLU A 137 -11.89 -17.10 9.46
CA GLU A 137 -12.20 -18.47 9.88
C GLU A 137 -13.71 -18.76 9.99
N SER A 138 -14.51 -17.74 10.32
CA SER A 138 -15.96 -17.89 10.54
C SER A 138 -16.82 -18.04 9.27
N ASN A 139 -16.31 -17.57 8.13
CA ASN A 139 -17.02 -17.49 6.85
C ASN A 139 -16.00 -17.06 5.80
N PHE A 140 -15.74 -17.93 4.83
CA PHE A 140 -14.66 -17.81 3.85
C PHE A 140 -14.98 -16.80 2.74
N ASN A 141 -16.26 -16.44 2.57
CA ASN A 141 -16.75 -15.47 1.58
C ASN A 141 -16.70 -14.04 2.11
N LYS A 142 -16.37 -13.83 3.40
CA LYS A 142 -16.04 -12.49 3.90
C LYS A 142 -14.70 -12.05 3.30
N PRO A 143 -14.53 -10.75 2.98
CA PRO A 143 -13.23 -10.24 2.57
C PRO A 143 -12.18 -10.53 3.65
N SER A 144 -10.93 -10.65 3.24
CA SER A 144 -9.78 -10.77 4.12
C SER A 144 -9.36 -9.40 4.65
N GLY A 145 -8.82 -9.36 5.88
CA GLY A 145 -8.19 -8.17 6.42
C GLY A 145 -6.80 -7.97 5.82
N LEU A 146 -6.37 -6.72 5.64
CA LEU A 146 -5.16 -6.42 4.84
C LEU A 146 -3.84 -6.87 5.47
N LEU A 147 -3.76 -6.93 6.80
CA LEU A 147 -2.65 -7.56 7.53
C LEU A 147 -3.18 -8.47 8.63
N ASP A 148 -2.49 -9.58 8.85
CA ASP A 148 -2.62 -10.44 10.02
C ASP A 148 -1.93 -9.86 11.27
N TRP A 149 -2.02 -10.59 12.38
CA TRP A 149 -1.47 -10.16 13.67
C TRP A 149 0.08 -10.14 13.69
N GLU A 150 0.73 -11.01 12.93
CA GLU A 150 2.19 -11.12 12.90
C GLU A 150 2.78 -9.93 12.15
N ALA A 151 2.28 -9.65 10.94
CA ALA A 151 2.67 -8.48 10.15
C ALA A 151 2.35 -7.16 10.87
N LEU A 152 1.23 -7.07 11.61
CA LEU A 152 0.92 -5.91 12.46
C LEU A 152 1.91 -5.76 13.63
N SER A 153 2.38 -6.86 14.21
CA SER A 153 3.34 -6.85 15.31
C SER A 153 4.74 -6.45 14.83
N GLU A 154 5.17 -6.97 13.68
CA GLU A 154 6.42 -6.57 13.02
C GLU A 154 6.39 -5.11 12.59
N LEU A 155 5.28 -4.63 12.01
CA LEU A 155 5.07 -3.21 11.71
C LEU A 155 5.17 -2.35 12.98
N GLN A 156 4.60 -2.79 14.11
CA GLN A 156 4.75 -2.07 15.36
C GLN A 156 6.23 -1.97 15.78
N GLN A 157 6.98 -3.08 15.69
CA GLN A 157 8.40 -3.14 16.06
C GLN A 157 9.26 -2.25 15.15
N ALA A 158 9.05 -2.31 13.83
CA ALA A 158 9.75 -1.49 12.84
C ALA A 158 9.43 0.01 12.95
N LEU A 159 8.33 0.38 13.62
CA LEU A 159 7.98 1.76 13.94
C LEU A 159 8.47 2.22 15.31
N LEU A 160 9.08 1.37 16.14
CA LEU A 160 9.53 1.78 17.47
C LEU A 160 10.68 2.79 17.38
N ASP A 161 10.62 3.79 18.26
CA ASP A 161 11.64 4.79 18.54
C ASP A 161 12.06 5.69 17.34
N HIS A 162 11.43 5.53 16.16
CA HIS A 162 11.50 6.47 15.04
C HIS A 162 10.66 7.73 15.29
N PRO A 163 11.15 8.95 14.99
CA PRO A 163 10.40 10.20 15.19
C PRO A 163 9.31 10.41 14.11
N SER A 164 9.61 10.01 12.88
CA SER A 164 8.76 10.08 11.69
C SER A 164 8.97 8.86 10.81
N ALA A 165 7.90 8.41 10.14
CA ALA A 165 7.95 7.24 9.25
C ALA A 165 7.10 7.44 7.99
N ILE A 166 7.61 6.95 6.87
CA ILE A 166 6.89 6.76 5.62
C ILE A 166 6.45 5.30 5.56
N ILE A 167 5.19 5.05 5.24
CA ILE A 167 4.59 3.73 5.08
C ILE A 167 4.09 3.63 3.64
N VAL A 168 4.63 2.71 2.86
CA VAL A 168 4.09 2.36 1.54
C VAL A 168 3.14 1.20 1.73
N SER A 169 1.89 1.37 1.29
CA SER A 169 0.80 0.42 1.44
C SER A 169 -0.02 0.46 0.16
N PRO A 170 -0.09 -0.62 -0.65
CA PRO A 170 -0.86 -0.64 -1.90
C PRO A 170 -2.28 -0.09 -1.70
N ALA A 171 -2.99 -0.63 -0.70
CA ALA A 171 -4.26 -0.15 -0.19
C ALA A 171 -4.15 1.19 0.56
N PRO A 172 -5.08 2.15 0.39
CA PRO A 172 -5.22 3.27 1.30
C PRO A 172 -5.74 2.83 2.68
N ILE A 173 -5.02 3.18 3.76
CA ILE A 173 -5.44 2.92 5.15
C ILE A 173 -6.66 3.77 5.53
N PHE A 174 -6.75 4.99 5.00
CA PHE A 174 -7.84 5.93 5.30
C PHE A 174 -8.59 6.36 4.01
N GLY A 175 -9.44 5.46 3.48
CA GLY A 175 -10.18 5.66 2.23
C GLY A 175 -11.49 6.47 2.28
N VAL A 176 -12.12 6.60 1.11
CA VAL A 176 -13.44 7.24 0.92
C VAL A 176 -14.56 6.31 1.38
N LYS A 177 -15.01 6.47 2.63
CA LYS A 177 -16.06 5.64 3.24
C LYS A 177 -17.37 5.49 2.45
N LEU A 178 -17.68 6.43 1.56
CA LEU A 178 -18.87 6.28 0.73
C LEU A 178 -18.68 5.27 -0.40
N ILE A 179 -17.53 5.26 -1.06
CA ILE A 179 -17.23 4.29 -2.13
C ILE A 179 -17.21 2.89 -1.50
N GLU A 180 -16.54 2.74 -0.35
CA GLU A 180 -16.56 1.56 0.55
C GLU A 180 -17.99 1.07 0.89
N SER A 181 -18.88 1.99 1.26
CA SER A 181 -20.26 1.64 1.63
C SER A 181 -21.11 1.27 0.41
N VAL A 182 -20.90 1.94 -0.72
CA VAL A 182 -21.62 1.73 -1.97
C VAL A 182 -21.19 0.42 -2.64
N GLN A 183 -19.89 0.08 -2.60
CA GLN A 183 -19.37 -1.26 -2.96
C GLN A 183 -20.15 -2.36 -2.24
N ARG A 184 -20.22 -2.29 -0.90
CA ARG A 184 -20.94 -3.29 -0.09
C ARG A 184 -22.42 -3.41 -0.46
N VAL A 185 -23.07 -2.31 -0.87
CA VAL A 185 -24.46 -2.33 -1.37
C VAL A 185 -24.55 -2.96 -2.77
N PHE A 186 -23.64 -2.67 -3.69
CA PHE A 186 -23.63 -3.27 -5.03
C PHE A 186 -23.29 -4.78 -5.01
N SER A 187 -22.33 -5.20 -4.19
CA SER A 187 -22.05 -6.64 -3.96
C SER A 187 -23.27 -7.35 -3.37
N TRP A 188 -24.02 -6.70 -2.48
CA TRP A 188 -25.27 -7.24 -1.93
C TRP A 188 -26.41 -7.31 -2.98
N LEU A 189 -26.39 -6.42 -3.97
CA LEU A 189 -27.33 -6.43 -5.11
C LEU A 189 -26.88 -7.34 -6.27
N GLY A 190 -25.79 -8.09 -6.13
CA GLY A 190 -25.36 -9.09 -7.13
C GLY A 190 -24.72 -8.51 -8.40
N TYR A 191 -24.38 -7.22 -8.42
CA TYR A 191 -23.63 -6.62 -9.53
C TYR A 191 -22.13 -6.73 -9.29
N PRO A 192 -21.36 -7.46 -10.13
CA PRO A 192 -19.91 -7.45 -10.06
C PRO A 192 -19.39 -6.10 -10.57
N LEU A 193 -18.99 -5.22 -9.66
CA LEU A 193 -18.37 -3.95 -10.00
C LEU A 193 -16.87 -4.00 -9.75
N LEU A 194 -16.14 -3.50 -10.75
CA LEU A 194 -14.68 -3.32 -10.80
C LEU A 194 -14.19 -2.25 -9.81
N VAL A 195 -14.42 -2.43 -8.51
CA VAL A 195 -13.94 -1.51 -7.47
C VAL A 195 -13.48 -2.28 -6.25
N ASP A 196 -12.18 -2.20 -6.03
CA ASP A 196 -11.40 -2.97 -5.06
C ASP A 196 -11.90 -2.90 -3.60
N ALA A 197 -11.92 -4.04 -2.93
CA ALA A 197 -12.37 -4.21 -1.55
C ALA A 197 -11.21 -4.30 -0.53
N GLU A 198 -10.03 -3.75 -0.84
CA GLU A 198 -8.94 -3.48 0.10
C GLU A 198 -9.31 -2.44 1.17
N ASN A 199 -10.03 -2.86 2.21
CA ASN A 199 -10.46 -1.95 3.27
C ASN A 199 -9.93 -2.30 4.67
N TRP A 200 -8.99 -1.46 5.12
CA TRP A 200 -8.80 -1.18 6.54
C TRP A 200 -10.12 -0.63 7.13
N MET A 201 -10.39 -0.75 8.43
CA MET A 201 -11.72 -0.52 9.04
C MET A 201 -12.85 -1.52 8.70
N ALA A 202 -12.85 -2.25 7.57
CA ALA A 202 -13.84 -3.34 7.37
C ALA A 202 -13.71 -4.41 8.46
N HIS A 203 -12.46 -4.72 8.84
CA HIS A 203 -12.11 -5.64 9.91
C HIS A 203 -11.85 -4.85 11.20
N ARG A 204 -12.78 -4.92 12.15
CA ARG A 204 -12.69 -4.22 13.43
C ARG A 204 -11.45 -4.59 14.26
N GLY A 205 -10.92 -5.80 14.09
CA GLY A 205 -9.69 -6.28 14.75
C GLY A 205 -8.46 -5.53 14.25
N ALA A 206 -8.01 -5.79 13.02
CA ALA A 206 -6.86 -5.13 12.39
C ALA A 206 -6.95 -3.60 12.46
N ALA A 207 -8.15 -3.03 12.23
CA ALA A 207 -8.36 -1.58 12.35
C ALA A 207 -8.16 -1.03 13.77
N GLN A 208 -8.48 -1.80 14.83
CA GLN A 208 -8.20 -1.38 16.20
C GLN A 208 -6.72 -1.50 16.53
N VAL A 209 -6.04 -2.54 16.02
CA VAL A 209 -4.60 -2.75 16.23
C VAL A 209 -3.78 -1.65 15.57
N ILE A 210 -3.98 -1.35 14.28
CA ILE A 210 -3.23 -0.29 13.58
C ILE A 210 -3.42 1.09 14.25
N LEU A 211 -4.64 1.38 14.73
CA LEU A 211 -4.91 2.60 15.49
C LEU A 211 -4.26 2.61 16.88
N ASN A 212 -4.07 1.45 17.51
CA ASN A 212 -3.32 1.34 18.75
C ASN A 212 -1.81 1.51 18.51
N ILE A 213 -1.28 0.98 17.40
CA ILE A 213 0.11 1.19 16.95
C ILE A 213 0.37 2.68 16.76
N PHE A 214 -0.45 3.39 15.97
CA PHE A 214 -0.31 4.83 15.76
C PHE A 214 -0.46 5.67 17.05
N ARG A 215 -1.08 5.13 18.10
CA ARG A 215 -1.28 5.80 19.41
C ARG A 215 -0.25 5.41 20.47
N HIS A 216 0.67 4.51 20.15
CA HIS A 216 1.68 4.04 21.07
C HIS A 216 2.65 5.17 21.44
N SER A 217 3.21 5.17 22.65
CA SER A 217 4.03 6.31 23.14
C SER A 217 5.46 6.32 22.59
N ARG A 218 5.91 5.20 22.03
CA ARG A 218 7.25 5.01 21.43
C ARG A 218 7.20 4.84 19.91
N THR A 219 6.17 5.35 19.25
CA THR A 219 6.05 5.31 17.78
C THR A 219 5.92 6.74 17.25
N PRO A 220 6.14 6.98 15.93
CA PRO A 220 6.25 8.30 15.35
C PRO A 220 5.21 9.35 15.76
N GLY A 221 5.65 10.59 15.86
CA GLY A 221 4.75 11.75 15.91
C GLY A 221 4.14 12.07 14.54
N HIS A 222 4.81 11.63 13.46
CA HIS A 222 4.44 11.91 12.07
C HIS A 222 4.46 10.64 11.23
N TYR A 223 3.37 10.37 10.53
CA TYR A 223 3.25 9.23 9.60
C TYR A 223 2.80 9.71 8.23
N VAL A 224 3.52 9.33 7.18
CA VAL A 224 3.05 9.55 5.81
C VAL A 224 2.79 8.20 5.15
N ILE A 225 1.54 7.94 4.82
CA ILE A 225 1.09 6.72 4.17
C ILE A 225 0.95 7.02 2.67
N LEU A 226 1.73 6.33 1.85
CA LEU A 226 1.69 6.40 0.39
C LEU A 226 0.91 5.19 -0.14
N SER A 227 -0.09 5.41 -0.99
CA SER A 227 -0.99 4.35 -1.49
C SER A 227 -1.46 4.53 -2.94
N GLY A 228 -1.97 3.45 -3.52
CA GLY A 228 -2.44 3.35 -4.90
C GLY A 228 -3.82 2.68 -5.02
N ASP A 229 -3.92 1.72 -5.95
CA ASP A 229 -5.04 0.80 -6.28
C ASP A 229 -6.40 1.42 -6.70
N VAL A 230 -6.84 2.53 -6.11
CA VAL A 230 -8.23 3.02 -6.26
C VAL A 230 -8.59 3.76 -7.57
N HIS A 231 -7.67 3.92 -8.53
CA HIS A 231 -7.84 4.65 -9.80
C HIS A 231 -8.24 6.13 -9.73
N TYR A 232 -8.04 6.78 -8.57
CA TYR A 232 -8.12 8.23 -8.39
C TYR A 232 -7.13 8.68 -7.31
N SER A 233 -6.84 9.98 -7.25
CA SER A 233 -5.88 10.56 -6.31
C SER A 233 -6.57 11.41 -5.23
N PHE A 234 -6.08 11.34 -3.99
CA PHE A 234 -6.60 12.14 -2.87
C PHE A 234 -5.55 12.29 -1.75
N VAL A 235 -5.69 13.35 -0.96
CA VAL A 235 -4.82 13.59 0.21
C VAL A 235 -5.65 13.92 1.44
N TYR A 236 -5.56 13.08 2.47
CA TYR A 236 -6.24 13.26 3.76
C TYR A 236 -5.23 13.43 4.89
N GLU A 237 -5.46 14.44 5.73
CA GLU A 237 -4.79 14.57 7.03
C GLU A 237 -5.66 13.93 8.11
N VAL A 238 -5.07 13.07 8.93
CA VAL A 238 -5.77 12.37 10.02
C VAL A 238 -5.13 12.77 11.34
N LEU A 239 -5.93 13.39 12.20
CA LEU A 239 -5.55 13.83 13.54
C LEU A 239 -6.26 12.94 14.57
N ILE A 240 -5.49 12.26 15.42
CA ILE A 240 -6.05 11.45 16.51
C ILE A 240 -6.32 12.33 17.73
N ARG A 241 -7.58 12.42 18.16
CA ARG A 241 -7.99 13.27 19.27
C ARG A 241 -7.62 12.65 20.64
N HIS A 242 -7.45 13.51 21.65
CA HIS A 242 -7.18 13.20 23.08
C HIS A 242 -5.72 12.96 23.56
N ARG A 243 -4.68 13.56 22.96
CA ARG A 243 -3.37 13.73 23.62
C ARG A 243 -2.72 15.09 23.30
N GLN A 244 -1.89 15.59 24.22
CA GLN A 244 -1.05 16.80 24.02
C GLN A 244 0.09 16.58 22.99
N ARG A 245 0.44 15.32 22.73
CA ARG A 245 1.24 14.89 21.57
C ARG A 245 0.38 13.92 20.76
N ALA A 246 -0.52 14.46 19.95
CA ALA A 246 -1.31 13.67 19.02
C ALA A 246 -0.46 13.35 17.78
N PRO A 247 -0.44 12.10 17.29
CA PRO A 247 0.20 11.78 16.02
C PRO A 247 -0.56 12.46 14.87
N HIS A 248 0.20 13.01 13.93
CA HIS A 248 -0.31 13.59 12.68
C HIS A 248 -0.02 12.60 11.56
N LEU A 249 -1.06 12.14 10.87
CA LEU A 249 -0.93 11.22 9.75
C LEU A 249 -1.37 11.90 8.45
N TRP A 250 -0.67 11.62 7.36
CA TRP A 250 -1.06 12.00 6.01
C TRP A 250 -1.27 10.74 5.18
N GLN A 251 -2.51 10.48 4.74
CA GLN A 251 -2.81 9.51 3.70
C GLN A 251 -2.70 10.23 2.36
N ILE A 252 -1.68 9.90 1.58
CA ILE A 252 -1.45 10.41 0.23
C ILE A 252 -1.67 9.25 -0.73
N THR A 253 -2.75 9.32 -1.50
CA THR A 253 -3.08 8.30 -2.48
C THR A 253 -2.95 8.91 -3.87
N SER A 254 -2.12 8.29 -4.71
CA SER A 254 -2.03 8.58 -6.14
C SER A 254 -2.26 7.28 -6.89
N SER A 255 -3.42 7.13 -7.52
CA SER A 255 -3.74 5.95 -8.30
C SER A 255 -4.26 6.30 -9.69
N GLY A 256 -3.85 5.50 -10.67
CA GLY A 256 -4.12 5.71 -12.08
C GLY A 256 -2.90 6.13 -12.91
N ILE A 257 -1.85 5.30 -13.03
CA ILE A 257 -0.71 5.60 -13.93
C ILE A 257 -1.18 5.67 -15.40
N LYS A 258 -2.15 4.83 -15.78
CA LYS A 258 -2.80 4.81 -17.11
C LYS A 258 -4.33 4.87 -17.04
N ASN A 259 -4.92 4.17 -16.06
CA ASN A 259 -6.37 4.08 -15.89
C ASN A 259 -6.93 5.27 -15.09
N GLN A 260 -8.19 5.64 -15.37
CA GLN A 260 -8.94 6.69 -14.67
C GLN A 260 -10.28 6.13 -14.20
N PHE A 261 -10.75 6.54 -13.02
CA PHE A 261 -12.09 6.18 -12.57
C PHE A 261 -13.17 6.79 -13.49
N PRO A 262 -14.32 6.14 -13.74
CA PRO A 262 -15.38 6.73 -14.57
C PRO A 262 -15.87 8.08 -14.01
N LYS A 263 -15.58 9.18 -14.74
CA LYS A 263 -15.73 10.58 -14.27
C LYS A 263 -17.09 10.87 -13.61
N ARG A 264 -18.20 10.51 -14.27
CA ARG A 264 -19.57 10.71 -13.75
C ARG A 264 -19.84 9.99 -12.42
N LEU A 265 -19.27 8.81 -12.21
CA LEU A 265 -19.42 8.08 -10.95
C LEU A 265 -18.60 8.76 -9.84
N LEU A 266 -17.35 9.16 -10.13
CA LEU A 266 -16.52 9.86 -9.15
C LEU A 266 -17.13 11.20 -8.72
N ASP A 267 -17.63 12.00 -9.66
CA ASP A 267 -18.29 13.28 -9.36
C ASP A 267 -19.52 13.08 -8.46
N THR A 268 -20.28 12.00 -8.72
CA THR A 268 -21.45 11.63 -7.91
C THR A 268 -21.03 11.20 -6.51
N PHE A 269 -19.98 10.38 -6.41
CA PHE A 269 -19.45 9.92 -5.12
C PHE A 269 -18.80 11.04 -4.30
N ASP A 270 -18.05 11.97 -4.90
CA ASP A 270 -17.50 13.14 -4.18
C ASP A 270 -18.64 14.02 -3.63
N ARG A 271 -19.64 14.36 -4.45
CA ARG A 271 -20.80 15.17 -4.04
C ARG A 271 -21.58 14.51 -2.91
N LEU A 272 -21.91 13.23 -3.04
CA LEU A 272 -22.59 12.48 -2.00
C LEU A 272 -21.72 12.38 -0.73
N ASN A 273 -20.43 12.07 -0.84
CA ASN A 273 -19.51 11.97 0.29
C ASN A 273 -19.38 13.31 1.04
N ARG A 274 -19.32 14.43 0.32
CA ARG A 274 -19.34 15.79 0.89
C ARG A 274 -20.63 16.11 1.62
N TRP A 275 -21.78 15.63 1.14
CA TRP A 275 -23.07 15.81 1.80
C TRP A 275 -23.21 14.90 3.03
N LEU A 276 -23.08 13.58 2.85
CA LEU A 276 -23.18 12.54 3.89
C LEU A 276 -22.17 12.73 5.04
N TYR A 277 -20.96 13.23 4.76
CA TYR A 277 -19.91 13.45 5.76
C TYR A 277 -19.54 14.93 5.94
N SER A 278 -20.44 15.87 5.62
CA SER A 278 -20.24 17.27 5.98
C SER A 278 -20.06 17.43 7.50
N PRO A 279 -19.34 18.45 8.00
CA PRO A 279 -19.18 18.66 9.45
C PRO A 279 -20.50 18.80 10.22
N ARG A 280 -21.60 19.15 9.54
CA ARG A 280 -22.95 19.29 10.11
C ARG A 280 -23.84 18.06 9.89
N SER A 281 -23.35 16.99 9.26
CA SER A 281 -24.13 15.78 9.01
C SER A 281 -24.42 15.00 10.30
N PRO A 282 -25.67 14.55 10.53
CA PRO A 282 -26.02 13.72 11.70
C PRO A 282 -25.30 12.36 11.70
N LEU A 283 -24.80 11.88 10.54
CA LEU A 283 -24.03 10.63 10.46
C LEU A 283 -22.66 10.71 11.13
N ASN A 284 -22.10 11.90 11.33
CA ASN A 284 -20.89 12.07 12.14
C ASN A 284 -21.14 11.82 13.64
N TRP A 285 -22.41 11.82 14.10
CA TRP A 285 -22.78 11.46 15.47
C TRP A 285 -22.85 9.94 15.68
N PHE A 286 -23.34 9.20 14.67
CA PHE A 286 -23.45 7.75 14.70
C PHE A 286 -22.15 7.01 14.33
N THR A 287 -21.26 7.62 13.54
CA THR A 287 -19.98 7.00 13.17
C THR A 287 -18.94 7.16 14.28
N LYS A 288 -18.05 6.16 14.45
CA LYS A 288 -16.99 6.13 15.48
C LYS A 288 -15.89 7.22 15.34
N ARG A 289 -16.11 8.27 14.53
CA ARG A 289 -15.17 9.40 14.32
C ARG A 289 -14.99 10.33 15.54
N ARG A 290 -15.63 10.06 16.68
CA ARG A 290 -15.39 10.82 17.93
C ARG A 290 -13.89 10.93 18.30
N GLN A 291 -13.10 9.89 18.05
CA GLN A 291 -11.67 9.82 18.40
C GLN A 291 -10.71 10.27 17.29
N MET A 292 -11.18 10.54 16.05
CA MET A 292 -10.30 10.88 14.92
C MET A 292 -10.96 11.87 13.97
N GLN A 293 -10.19 12.89 13.57
CA GLN A 293 -10.60 13.91 12.63
C GLN A 293 -9.85 13.69 11.30
N VAL A 294 -10.61 13.36 10.25
CA VAL A 294 -10.10 13.23 8.87
C VAL A 294 -10.41 14.52 8.12
N ILE A 295 -9.37 15.20 7.61
CA ILE A 295 -9.43 16.49 6.94
C ILE A 295 -8.91 16.31 5.50
N PRO A 296 -9.75 16.44 4.47
CA PRO A 296 -9.30 16.37 3.09
C PRO A 296 -8.61 17.67 2.66
N ARG A 297 -7.48 17.55 1.94
CA ARG A 297 -6.94 18.66 1.15
C ARG A 297 -7.72 18.78 -0.16
N THR A 298 -7.92 20.01 -0.61
CA THR A 298 -8.58 20.31 -1.89
C THR A 298 -7.50 20.53 -2.96
N PRO A 299 -7.52 19.83 -4.10
CA PRO A 299 -6.57 20.10 -5.19
C PRO A 299 -6.75 21.52 -5.75
N ALA A 300 -5.64 22.17 -6.09
CA ALA A 300 -5.61 23.58 -6.52
C ALA A 300 -6.55 23.88 -7.70
N HIS A 301 -6.71 22.93 -8.62
CA HIS A 301 -7.55 23.05 -9.82
C HIS A 301 -9.01 22.59 -9.63
N SER A 302 -9.49 22.39 -8.39
CA SER A 302 -10.90 22.01 -8.14
C SER A 302 -11.86 23.10 -8.60
N LYS A 303 -12.92 22.76 -9.33
CA LYS A 303 -13.90 23.73 -9.86
C LYS A 303 -15.03 23.99 -8.89
N ALA A 304 -15.39 22.99 -8.09
CA ALA A 304 -16.51 23.06 -7.16
C ALA A 304 -16.14 22.58 -5.75
N GLY A 305 -14.85 22.57 -5.40
CA GLY A 305 -14.34 21.99 -4.15
C GLY A 305 -14.39 20.47 -4.12
N GLU A 306 -14.20 19.82 -5.28
CA GLU A 306 -13.95 18.38 -5.37
C GLU A 306 -12.75 18.00 -4.49
N ARG A 307 -12.77 16.83 -3.84
CA ARG A 307 -11.68 16.35 -2.95
C ARG A 307 -10.91 15.18 -3.53
N LEU A 308 -11.40 14.62 -4.64
CA LEU A 308 -10.82 13.52 -5.39
C LEU A 308 -10.37 14.09 -6.73
N TRP A 309 -9.15 13.73 -7.17
CA TRP A 309 -8.61 14.14 -8.45
C TRP A 309 -8.59 12.94 -9.40
N ASN A 310 -9.09 13.14 -10.63
CA ASN A 310 -9.27 12.09 -11.62
C ASN A 310 -8.49 12.40 -12.89
N SER A 311 -7.21 12.10 -12.84
CA SER A 311 -6.27 12.26 -13.94
C SER A 311 -5.29 11.11 -13.89
N ALA A 312 -4.91 10.60 -15.05
CA ALA A 312 -3.84 9.62 -15.12
C ALA A 312 -2.51 10.32 -14.81
N GLY A 313 -1.59 9.68 -14.09
CA GLY A 313 -0.34 10.33 -13.72
C GLY A 313 0.44 9.68 -12.57
N LEU A 314 1.43 10.43 -12.08
CA LEU A 314 2.30 10.05 -10.97
C LEU A 314 2.18 11.03 -9.80
N GLY A 315 2.09 10.52 -8.59
CA GLY A 315 2.16 11.31 -7.37
C GLY A 315 3.60 11.70 -7.05
N GLN A 316 3.83 12.95 -6.65
CA GLN A 316 5.13 13.43 -6.18
C GLN A 316 4.98 14.10 -4.82
N VAL A 317 5.79 13.69 -3.84
CA VAL A 317 5.78 14.22 -2.48
C VAL A 317 7.17 14.73 -2.12
N PHE A 318 7.25 15.98 -1.68
CA PHE A 318 8.46 16.57 -1.12
C PHE A 318 8.34 16.59 0.40
N PHE A 319 9.31 16.02 1.10
CA PHE A 319 9.35 15.95 2.56
C PHE A 319 10.25 17.04 3.13
N ASN A 320 9.91 17.56 4.32
CA ASN A 320 10.81 18.39 5.11
C ASN A 320 11.76 17.54 5.98
N GLU A 321 12.69 18.18 6.68
CA GLU A 321 13.67 17.53 7.57
C GLU A 321 13.02 16.72 8.70
N GLN A 322 11.78 17.03 9.06
CA GLN A 322 11.00 16.33 10.08
C GLN A 322 10.25 15.11 9.52
N GLY A 323 10.34 14.84 8.21
CA GLY A 323 9.63 13.74 7.53
C GLY A 323 8.14 14.01 7.27
N GLN A 324 7.71 15.27 7.33
CA GLN A 324 6.34 15.70 7.01
C GLN A 324 6.24 16.11 5.52
N PRO A 325 5.09 15.98 4.86
CA PRO A 325 4.95 16.34 3.45
C PRO A 325 4.78 17.85 3.27
N ALA A 326 5.84 18.50 2.80
CA ALA A 326 5.89 19.94 2.54
C ALA A 326 5.09 20.35 1.29
N ARG A 327 5.22 19.60 0.18
CA ARG A 327 4.47 19.79 -1.07
C ARG A 327 4.05 18.46 -1.67
N ILE A 328 2.87 18.41 -2.28
CA ILE A 328 2.26 17.19 -2.81
C ILE A 328 1.62 17.50 -4.17
N PHE A 329 1.96 16.74 -5.21
CA PHE A 329 1.49 16.93 -6.58
C PHE A 329 0.90 15.65 -7.18
N GLN A 330 -0.05 15.82 -8.08
CA GLN A 330 -0.27 14.90 -9.18
C GLN A 330 0.39 15.46 -10.45
N LEU A 331 1.37 14.73 -10.99
CA LEU A 331 1.95 14.98 -12.31
C LEU A 331 1.03 14.34 -13.35
N ASN A 332 0.28 15.14 -14.10
CA ASN A 332 -0.73 14.64 -15.04
C ASN A 332 -0.10 14.10 -16.33
N ALA A 333 -0.49 12.90 -16.76
CA ALA A 333 0.02 12.22 -17.96
C ALA A 333 -0.50 12.82 -19.28
N ASP A 334 -1.50 13.71 -19.23
CA ASP A 334 -2.02 14.45 -20.38
C ASP A 334 -1.21 15.71 -20.73
N GLY A 335 -0.13 15.98 -19.99
CA GLY A 335 0.72 17.16 -20.19
C GLY A 335 0.17 18.46 -19.60
N SER A 336 -0.95 18.41 -18.88
CA SER A 336 -1.44 19.56 -18.11
C SER A 336 -0.56 19.85 -16.89
N GLU A 337 -0.57 21.10 -16.41
CA GLU A 337 0.20 21.53 -15.25
C GLU A 337 -0.06 20.66 -14.02
N ALA A 338 0.99 20.41 -13.23
CA ALA A 338 0.90 19.55 -12.04
C ALA A 338 -0.13 20.08 -11.03
N THR A 339 -1.03 19.21 -10.59
CA THR A 339 -2.07 19.58 -9.62
C THR A 339 -1.53 19.47 -8.21
N GLU A 340 -1.27 20.61 -7.56
CA GLU A 340 -0.87 20.66 -6.15
C GLU A 340 -2.05 20.35 -5.21
N PHE A 341 -1.78 19.63 -4.11
CA PHE A 341 -2.67 19.46 -2.96
C PHE A 341 -2.16 20.35 -1.80
N PRO A 342 -2.46 21.66 -1.83
CA PRO A 342 -1.89 22.63 -0.89
C PRO A 342 -2.29 22.32 0.56
N PRO A 343 -1.44 22.70 1.53
CA PRO A 343 -1.81 22.68 2.94
C PRO A 343 -3.00 23.60 3.21
N ARG A 344 -3.65 23.39 4.37
CA ARG A 344 -4.83 24.15 4.76
C ARG A 344 -4.47 25.63 4.99
N GLN A 345 -5.20 26.56 4.37
CA GLN A 345 -5.06 28.03 4.57
C GLN A 345 -5.21 28.52 6.04
N ALA A 346 -5.51 27.65 7.00
CA ALA A 346 -5.57 28.01 8.42
C ALA A 346 -4.18 28.13 9.06
N ASP A 347 -3.15 27.50 8.47
CA ASP A 347 -1.78 27.51 9.02
C ASP A 347 -0.95 28.71 8.53
N CYS A 348 -1.59 29.65 7.81
CA CYS A 348 -0.98 30.91 7.33
C CYS A 348 -1.38 32.13 8.19
N LYS A 349 -1.73 31.93 9.47
CA LYS A 349 -1.91 33.02 10.44
C LYS A 349 -0.94 32.86 11.61
N GLU A 350 -0.11 33.87 11.77
CA GLU A 350 0.80 34.14 12.89
C GLU A 350 2.05 33.25 12.96
N VAL A 351 3.09 33.73 12.25
CA VAL A 351 4.42 33.96 12.85
C VAL A 351 4.51 35.47 13.13
#